data_AF-A0A257K7P7-F1
#
_entry.id   AF-A0A257K7P7-F1
#
_cell.length_a   1.000
_cell.length_b   1.000
_cell.length_c   1.000
_cell.angle_alpha   90.00
_cell.angle_beta   90.00
_cell.angle_gamma   90.00
#
_symmetry.space_group_name_H-M   'P 1'
#
loop_
_entity.id
_entity.type
_entity.pdbx_description
1 polymer ?
#
loop_
_entity_poly.entity_id
_entity_poly.type
_entity_poly.pdbx_seq_one_letter_code
_entity_poly.pdbx_strand_id
1 'polypeptide(L)'
;MHKTKFKKRIRKAHRVGNNSKTKDMKKQVLFIALVGLFTSLASAADLYVRDFGSGGAYSTVSAAITAASDGDRIIIRPKSGGIPYLENLVVNKSLSFVSETNFAKYLIQGTISITPAAGRVITFSNLNLTIGITVTAATTGGRATLNVFNSTLGSDLNASQANISLYASGNVITGNMYFTHGRITANNCYMIALTSGGTESSLATDDVEIIANMSNYSANAIDLNQRNYNFKVLNNFIPYGYVSVSGVKNGGSNEIRNNVVNNSNGSTYPIYVSLSSGNTGFISVLNNILNYSSSTVKVYNGTSTLASVYAFYNMSSSSFSTSGVASQSSNVGSANITVNTSTYTVTGANQNAGYPEDDYADIDLTRNDIGNFGGSHSWANYWPSTAGNKPQINYLNTPRRIFVGTSTMNATGAGHSK
;
A
#
# COMPACT_ATOMS: atom_id res chain seq x y z
N MET A 1 56.76 -66.91 -74.16
CA MET A 1 56.87 -65.43 -74.19
C MET A 1 55.47 -64.86 -73.98
N HIS A 2 55.31 -63.80 -73.16
CA HIS A 2 54.05 -63.15 -72.71
C HIS A 2 53.22 -63.94 -71.67
N LYS A 3 53.31 -63.67 -70.35
CA LYS A 3 52.67 -62.60 -69.54
C LYS A 3 51.18 -62.38 -69.88
N THR A 4 50.28 -62.57 -68.90
CA THR A 4 49.47 -61.49 -68.27
C THR A 4 48.77 -62.00 -67.00
N LYS A 5 48.88 -61.23 -65.91
CA LYS A 5 48.43 -61.52 -64.54
C LYS A 5 46.94 -61.20 -64.34
N PHE A 6 46.19 -62.11 -63.72
CA PHE A 6 44.86 -61.86 -63.15
C PHE A 6 45.00 -61.06 -61.83
N LYS A 7 44.47 -59.83 -61.79
CA LYS A 7 44.51 -58.96 -60.61
C LYS A 7 43.12 -58.93 -59.95
N LYS A 8 43.03 -59.54 -58.77
CA LYS A 8 41.88 -59.61 -57.86
C LYS A 8 41.52 -58.19 -57.36
N ARG A 9 40.32 -57.68 -57.67
CA ARG A 9 39.81 -56.39 -57.18
C ARG A 9 38.86 -56.63 -56.00
N ILE A 10 39.27 -56.18 -54.82
CA ILE A 10 38.49 -56.16 -53.57
C ILE A 10 37.46 -55.04 -53.67
N ARG A 11 36.16 -55.34 -53.57
CA ARG A 11 35.09 -54.35 -53.36
C ARG A 11 34.94 -54.09 -51.86
N LYS A 12 35.23 -52.85 -51.44
CA LYS A 12 35.00 -52.32 -50.10
C LYS A 12 33.54 -51.89 -50.01
N ALA A 13 32.73 -52.56 -49.18
CA ALA A 13 31.34 -52.18 -48.95
C ALA A 13 31.28 -50.89 -48.13
N HIS A 14 30.60 -49.87 -48.65
CA HIS A 14 30.33 -48.61 -47.96
C HIS A 14 29.04 -48.80 -47.15
N ARG A 15 29.17 -48.83 -45.82
CA ARG A 15 28.07 -48.88 -44.87
C ARG A 15 27.50 -47.46 -44.71
N VAL A 16 26.42 -47.15 -45.41
CA VAL A 16 25.66 -45.91 -45.21
C VAL A 16 24.86 -46.06 -43.90
N GLY A 17 25.25 -45.30 -42.89
CA GLY A 17 24.58 -45.27 -41.59
C GLY A 17 23.21 -44.61 -41.67
N ASN A 18 22.18 -45.31 -41.19
CA ASN A 18 20.83 -44.81 -40.93
C ASN A 18 20.87 -43.74 -39.82
N ASN A 19 21.18 -42.48 -40.17
CA ASN A 19 21.13 -41.33 -39.25
C ASN A 19 19.91 -40.41 -39.47
N SER A 20 19.00 -40.74 -40.41
CA SER A 20 17.84 -39.89 -40.72
C SER A 20 16.74 -39.99 -39.66
N LYS A 21 16.34 -41.20 -39.24
CA LYS A 21 15.21 -41.39 -38.29
C LYS A 21 15.40 -40.73 -36.92
N THR A 22 16.63 -40.71 -36.39
CA THR A 22 16.93 -40.09 -35.08
C THR A 22 16.97 -38.56 -35.13
N LYS A 23 17.22 -37.97 -36.30
CA LYS A 23 17.16 -36.51 -36.49
C LYS A 23 15.71 -36.02 -36.61
N ASP A 24 14.84 -36.82 -37.22
CA ASP A 24 13.42 -36.49 -37.38
C ASP A 24 12.62 -36.65 -36.09
N MET A 25 12.91 -37.67 -35.27
CA MET A 25 12.32 -37.80 -33.93
C MET A 25 12.72 -36.64 -32.99
N LYS A 26 13.97 -36.15 -33.06
CA LYS A 26 14.42 -35.00 -32.25
C LYS A 26 13.73 -33.69 -32.65
N LYS A 27 13.41 -33.51 -33.94
CA LYS A 27 12.64 -32.35 -34.43
C LYS A 27 11.15 -32.44 -34.03
N GLN A 28 10.56 -33.63 -34.08
CA GLN A 28 9.16 -33.85 -33.67
C GLN A 28 8.97 -33.66 -32.16
N VAL A 29 9.89 -34.14 -31.33
CA VAL A 29 9.85 -33.93 -29.87
C VAL A 29 10.04 -32.45 -29.51
N LEU A 30 10.91 -31.72 -30.23
CA LEU A 30 11.09 -30.29 -30.05
C LEU A 30 9.84 -29.49 -30.43
N PHE A 31 9.13 -29.88 -31.50
CA PHE A 31 7.88 -29.23 -31.91
C PHE A 31 6.72 -29.49 -30.93
N ILE A 32 6.60 -30.71 -30.39
CA ILE A 32 5.61 -31.04 -29.35
C ILE A 32 5.90 -30.28 -28.05
N ALA A 33 7.17 -30.15 -27.67
CA ALA A 33 7.58 -29.35 -26.52
C ALA A 33 7.29 -27.84 -26.71
N LEU A 34 7.51 -27.30 -27.93
CA LEU A 34 7.19 -25.90 -28.25
C LEU A 34 5.67 -25.65 -28.26
N VAL A 35 4.88 -26.54 -28.87
CA VAL A 35 3.41 -26.42 -28.89
C VAL A 35 2.83 -26.58 -27.48
N GLY A 36 3.42 -27.44 -26.64
CA GLY A 36 3.09 -27.51 -25.21
C GLY A 36 3.40 -26.21 -24.46
N LEU A 37 4.49 -25.52 -24.80
CA LEU A 37 4.84 -24.21 -24.22
C LEU A 37 3.84 -23.09 -24.56
N PHE A 38 3.13 -23.17 -25.70
CA PHE A 38 2.13 -22.16 -26.08
C PHE A 38 0.74 -22.41 -25.47
N THR A 39 0.47 -23.61 -24.93
CA THR A 39 -0.82 -23.93 -24.29
C THR A 39 -0.97 -23.44 -22.85
N SER A 40 0.09 -22.86 -22.26
CA SER A 40 0.07 -22.34 -20.89
C SER A 40 0.03 -20.81 -20.79
N LEU A 41 -0.34 -20.11 -21.86
CA LEU A 41 -0.85 -18.74 -21.72
C LEU A 41 -2.24 -18.85 -21.07
N ALA A 42 -2.26 -19.09 -19.75
CA ALA A 42 -3.47 -19.05 -18.96
C ALA A 42 -4.08 -17.66 -19.12
N SER A 43 -5.13 -17.57 -19.95
CA SER A 43 -5.96 -16.39 -20.00
C SER A 43 -6.64 -16.28 -18.64
N ALA A 44 -6.51 -15.13 -17.98
CA ALA A 44 -7.31 -14.82 -16.82
C ALA A 44 -8.80 -15.01 -17.18
N ALA A 45 -9.48 -15.89 -16.45
CA ALA A 45 -10.89 -16.16 -16.62
C ALA A 45 -11.73 -15.29 -15.68
N ASP A 46 -12.98 -15.03 -16.08
CA ASP A 46 -13.98 -14.37 -15.26
C ASP A 46 -14.94 -15.41 -14.69
N LEU A 47 -14.92 -15.58 -13.37
CA LEU A 47 -15.82 -16.47 -12.65
C LEU A 47 -16.90 -15.64 -11.99
N TYR A 48 -18.14 -15.82 -12.43
CA TYR A 48 -19.29 -15.09 -11.89
C TYR A 48 -19.84 -15.79 -10.65
N VAL A 49 -20.16 -15.01 -9.62
CA VAL A 49 -20.85 -15.47 -8.41
C VAL A 49 -22.19 -14.75 -8.32
N ARG A 50 -23.28 -15.50 -8.27
CA ARG A 50 -24.65 -14.98 -8.21
C ARG A 50 -25.49 -15.82 -7.27
N ASP A 51 -26.54 -15.23 -6.72
CA ASP A 51 -27.45 -15.93 -5.82
C ASP A 51 -28.03 -17.19 -6.49
N PHE A 52 -28.01 -18.30 -5.76
CA PHE A 52 -28.39 -19.64 -6.23
C PHE A 52 -27.71 -20.11 -7.54
N GLY A 53 -26.58 -19.52 -7.95
CA GLY A 53 -25.87 -19.90 -9.17
C GLY A 53 -26.58 -19.47 -10.47
N SER A 54 -27.42 -18.44 -10.40
CA SER A 54 -28.23 -17.96 -11.53
C SER A 54 -27.41 -17.74 -12.82
N GLY A 55 -27.89 -18.31 -13.93
CA GLY A 55 -27.25 -18.17 -15.25
C GLY A 55 -25.94 -18.96 -15.41
N GLY A 56 -25.78 -20.08 -14.68
CA GLY A 56 -24.58 -20.93 -14.73
C GLY A 56 -23.41 -20.39 -13.90
N ALA A 57 -23.66 -19.41 -13.03
CA ALA A 57 -22.68 -18.83 -12.12
C ALA A 57 -22.44 -19.76 -10.91
N TYR A 58 -21.37 -19.49 -10.15
CA TYR A 58 -21.16 -20.12 -8.85
C TYR A 58 -22.15 -19.55 -7.83
N SER A 59 -22.66 -20.40 -6.95
CA SER A 59 -23.58 -20.00 -5.88
C SER A 59 -22.87 -19.39 -4.67
N THR A 60 -21.57 -19.63 -4.52
CA THR A 60 -20.73 -19.10 -3.43
C THR A 60 -19.38 -18.61 -3.96
N VAL A 61 -18.77 -17.69 -3.24
CA VAL A 61 -17.42 -17.17 -3.56
C VAL A 61 -16.38 -18.27 -3.34
N SER A 62 -16.54 -19.10 -2.31
CA SER A 62 -15.64 -20.24 -2.04
C SER A 62 -15.60 -21.26 -3.19
N ALA A 63 -16.75 -21.52 -3.83
CA ALA A 63 -16.79 -22.41 -5.00
C ALA A 63 -16.04 -21.80 -6.20
N ALA A 64 -16.18 -20.49 -6.43
CA ALA A 64 -15.42 -19.78 -7.46
C ALA A 64 -13.91 -19.79 -7.15
N ILE A 65 -13.48 -19.53 -5.91
CA ILE A 65 -12.06 -19.62 -5.51
C ILE A 65 -11.51 -21.02 -5.77
N THR A 66 -12.29 -22.06 -5.48
CA THR A 66 -11.88 -23.45 -5.70
C THR A 66 -11.61 -23.70 -7.19
N ALA A 67 -12.51 -23.23 -8.07
CA ALA A 67 -12.41 -23.42 -9.51
C ALA A 67 -11.39 -22.51 -10.21
N ALA A 68 -11.06 -21.36 -9.61
CA ALA A 68 -10.16 -20.37 -10.21
C ALA A 68 -8.71 -20.86 -10.32
N SER A 69 -7.96 -20.24 -11.23
CA SER A 69 -6.51 -20.32 -11.37
C SER A 69 -5.85 -18.99 -10.98
N ASP A 70 -4.53 -18.98 -10.81
CA ASP A 70 -3.79 -17.73 -10.59
C ASP A 70 -4.00 -16.77 -11.78
N GLY A 71 -4.36 -15.52 -11.49
CA GLY A 71 -4.65 -14.46 -12.46
C GLY A 71 -6.13 -14.21 -12.70
N ASP A 72 -7.02 -15.11 -12.25
CA ASP A 72 -8.47 -15.01 -12.52
C ASP A 72 -9.16 -13.87 -11.75
N ARG A 73 -10.32 -13.47 -12.27
CA ARG A 73 -11.22 -12.51 -11.63
C ARG A 73 -12.49 -13.21 -11.15
N ILE A 74 -12.89 -12.94 -9.92
CA ILE A 74 -14.15 -13.37 -9.35
C ILE A 74 -15.09 -12.16 -9.31
N ILE A 75 -16.13 -12.20 -10.14
CA ILE A 75 -17.11 -11.13 -10.33
C ILE A 75 -18.37 -11.47 -9.52
N ILE A 76 -18.63 -10.72 -8.46
CA ILE A 76 -19.64 -11.06 -7.45
C ILE A 76 -20.82 -10.11 -7.57
N ARG A 77 -22.02 -10.64 -7.79
CA ARG A 77 -23.25 -9.84 -7.77
C ARG A 77 -23.65 -9.52 -6.34
N PRO A 78 -23.84 -8.25 -5.94
CA PRO A 78 -24.50 -7.94 -4.69
C PRO A 78 -25.90 -8.59 -4.66
N LYS A 79 -26.24 -9.31 -3.58
CA LYS A 79 -27.57 -9.90 -3.47
C LYS A 79 -28.64 -8.81 -3.30
N SER A 80 -29.84 -9.10 -3.80
CA SER A 80 -30.99 -8.23 -3.59
C SER A 80 -31.27 -8.07 -2.09
N GLY A 81 -31.78 -6.90 -1.70
CA GLY A 81 -32.09 -6.59 -0.30
C GLY A 81 -30.89 -6.42 0.62
N GLY A 82 -29.65 -6.36 0.10
CA GLY A 82 -28.45 -6.16 0.90
C GLY A 82 -28.05 -7.37 1.74
N ILE A 83 -28.48 -8.57 1.35
CA ILE A 83 -28.19 -9.82 2.06
C ILE A 83 -26.73 -10.24 1.77
N PRO A 84 -25.96 -10.70 2.77
CA PRO A 84 -24.60 -11.15 2.54
C PRO A 84 -24.52 -12.54 1.90
N TYR A 85 -23.36 -12.85 1.34
CA TYR A 85 -22.88 -14.22 1.20
C TYR A 85 -22.35 -14.68 2.57
N LEU A 86 -22.96 -15.72 3.16
CA LEU A 86 -22.59 -16.24 4.48
C LEU A 86 -21.53 -17.33 4.30
N GLU A 87 -20.26 -16.95 4.35
CA GLU A 87 -19.14 -17.87 4.17
C GLU A 87 -17.84 -17.29 4.72
N ASN A 88 -16.93 -18.18 5.14
CA ASN A 88 -15.54 -17.83 5.43
C ASN A 88 -14.69 -18.14 4.20
N LEU A 89 -13.87 -17.19 3.78
CA LEU A 89 -13.03 -17.34 2.59
C LEU A 89 -11.58 -17.64 2.97
N VAL A 90 -11.00 -18.61 2.27
CA VAL A 90 -9.55 -18.84 2.25
C VAL A 90 -9.05 -18.55 0.85
N VAL A 91 -8.24 -17.48 0.71
CA VAL A 91 -7.68 -17.07 -0.58
C VAL A 91 -6.22 -17.49 -0.63
N ASN A 92 -5.93 -18.45 -1.50
CA ASN A 92 -4.62 -19.08 -1.67
C ASN A 92 -4.12 -19.05 -3.11
N LYS A 93 -4.65 -18.14 -3.94
CA LYS A 93 -4.31 -17.90 -5.35
C LYS A 93 -4.23 -16.40 -5.60
N SER A 94 -3.55 -16.00 -6.67
CA SER A 94 -3.55 -14.62 -7.17
C SER A 94 -4.89 -14.33 -7.82
N LEU A 95 -5.78 -13.60 -7.16
CA LEU A 95 -7.17 -13.39 -7.60
C LEU A 95 -7.59 -11.93 -7.43
N SER A 96 -8.48 -11.47 -8.31
CA SER A 96 -9.16 -10.17 -8.15
C SER A 96 -10.64 -10.36 -7.90
N PHE A 97 -11.16 -9.77 -6.82
CA PHE A 97 -12.56 -9.83 -6.43
C PHE A 97 -13.20 -8.47 -6.66
N VAL A 98 -14.21 -8.44 -7.53
CA VAL A 98 -14.89 -7.20 -7.95
C VAL A 98 -16.40 -7.37 -7.90
N SER A 99 -17.12 -6.27 -7.70
CA SER A 99 -18.58 -6.26 -7.82
C SER A 99 -19.01 -6.37 -9.28
N GLU A 100 -20.05 -7.16 -9.55
CA GLU A 100 -20.71 -7.19 -10.87
C GLU A 100 -21.48 -5.89 -11.16
N THR A 101 -21.91 -5.19 -10.11
CA THR A 101 -22.70 -3.97 -10.24
C THR A 101 -21.83 -2.76 -9.94
N ASN A 102 -21.68 -1.87 -10.94
CA ASN A 102 -20.92 -0.63 -10.81
C ASN A 102 -21.35 0.16 -9.57
N PHE A 103 -20.38 0.70 -8.84
CA PHE A 103 -20.61 1.53 -7.65
C PHE A 103 -21.29 0.83 -6.47
N ALA A 104 -21.56 -0.48 -6.57
CA ALA A 104 -22.17 -1.25 -5.50
C ALA A 104 -21.14 -2.19 -4.87
N LYS A 105 -21.26 -2.39 -3.56
CA LYS A 105 -20.42 -3.35 -2.83
C LYS A 105 -21.08 -4.72 -2.77
N TYR A 106 -20.32 -5.78 -2.95
CA TYR A 106 -20.79 -7.12 -2.59
C TYR A 106 -20.56 -7.35 -1.10
N LEU A 107 -21.53 -7.98 -0.43
CA LEU A 107 -21.49 -8.21 1.01
C LEU A 107 -21.09 -9.64 1.32
N ILE A 108 -20.11 -9.80 2.20
CA ILE A 108 -19.74 -11.09 2.79
C ILE A 108 -19.89 -10.98 4.31
N GLN A 109 -20.53 -12.00 4.90
CA GLN A 109 -20.59 -12.19 6.34
C GLN A 109 -19.78 -13.43 6.71
N GLY A 110 -18.59 -13.19 7.26
CA GLY A 110 -17.61 -14.19 7.61
C GLY A 110 -16.20 -13.59 7.66
N THR A 111 -15.19 -14.43 7.74
CA THR A 111 -13.78 -14.02 7.73
C THR A 111 -13.17 -14.17 6.35
N ILE A 112 -12.14 -13.37 6.06
CA ILE A 112 -11.27 -13.58 4.88
C ILE A 112 -9.85 -13.83 5.37
N SER A 113 -9.35 -15.03 5.14
CA SER A 113 -7.99 -15.46 5.44
C SER A 113 -7.17 -15.57 4.16
N ILE A 114 -6.00 -14.95 4.14
CA ILE A 114 -5.08 -14.99 3.00
C ILE A 114 -3.91 -15.90 3.34
N THR A 115 -3.72 -16.94 2.53
CA THR A 115 -2.48 -17.72 2.52
C THR A 115 -1.53 -17.09 1.50
N PRO A 116 -0.46 -16.41 1.93
CA PRO A 116 0.44 -15.75 0.99
C PRO A 116 1.43 -16.73 0.34
N ALA A 117 1.98 -16.35 -0.81
CA ALA A 117 3.08 -17.02 -1.48
C ALA A 117 3.89 -16.00 -2.29
N ALA A 118 5.16 -16.30 -2.60
CA ALA A 118 6.01 -15.42 -3.39
C ALA A 118 5.36 -15.10 -4.74
N GLY A 119 5.28 -13.82 -5.07
CA GLY A 119 4.65 -13.32 -6.30
C GLY A 119 3.12 -13.31 -6.29
N ARG A 120 2.46 -13.76 -5.21
CA ARG A 120 1.00 -13.77 -5.14
C ARG A 120 0.44 -12.35 -5.05
N VAL A 121 -0.56 -12.04 -5.87
CA VAL A 121 -1.25 -10.75 -5.86
C VAL A 121 -2.74 -10.97 -5.68
N ILE A 122 -3.30 -10.45 -4.58
CA ILE A 122 -4.72 -10.55 -4.27
C ILE A 122 -5.32 -9.15 -4.21
N THR A 123 -6.45 -8.94 -4.88
CA THR A 123 -7.12 -7.65 -4.93
C THR A 123 -8.57 -7.78 -4.51
N PHE A 124 -9.00 -7.01 -3.50
CA PHE A 124 -10.40 -6.81 -3.17
C PHE A 124 -10.80 -5.39 -3.55
N SER A 125 -11.86 -5.25 -4.34
CA SER A 125 -12.46 -3.95 -4.67
C SER A 125 -13.95 -4.00 -4.38
N ASN A 126 -14.48 -2.93 -3.78
CA ASN A 126 -15.92 -2.83 -3.48
C ASN A 126 -16.44 -3.96 -2.58
N LEU A 127 -15.62 -4.41 -1.62
CA LEU A 127 -16.04 -5.39 -0.63
C LEU A 127 -16.76 -4.68 0.53
N ASN A 128 -17.84 -5.25 1.03
CA ASN A 128 -18.37 -4.95 2.36
C ASN A 128 -18.31 -6.23 3.20
N LEU A 129 -17.40 -6.26 4.17
CA LEU A 129 -17.14 -7.41 5.03
C LEU A 129 -17.55 -7.07 6.46
N THR A 130 -18.36 -7.92 7.08
CA THR A 130 -18.79 -7.69 8.47
C THR A 130 -17.66 -7.84 9.49
N ILE A 131 -16.57 -8.52 9.13
CA ILE A 131 -15.38 -8.73 9.97
C ILE A 131 -14.17 -8.09 9.27
N GLY A 132 -13.04 -8.78 9.22
CA GLY A 132 -11.74 -8.26 8.79
C GLY A 132 -11.01 -9.24 7.86
N ILE A 133 -9.94 -8.75 7.26
CA ILE A 133 -9.05 -9.51 6.39
C ILE A 133 -7.77 -9.80 7.17
N THR A 134 -7.31 -11.05 7.17
CA THR A 134 -6.05 -11.43 7.85
C THR A 134 -5.14 -12.22 6.91
N VAL A 135 -3.89 -11.77 6.78
CA VAL A 135 -2.81 -12.56 6.20
C VAL A 135 -2.27 -13.51 7.27
N THR A 136 -2.33 -14.81 7.01
CA THR A 136 -2.19 -15.83 8.06
C THR A 136 -0.75 -16.22 8.38
N ALA A 137 0.21 -15.91 7.51
CA ALA A 137 1.62 -16.27 7.67
C ALA A 137 2.55 -15.31 6.92
N ALA A 138 3.86 -15.38 7.18
CA ALA A 138 4.87 -14.70 6.38
C ALA A 138 5.03 -15.35 4.99
N THR A 139 5.52 -14.58 4.01
CA THR A 139 5.93 -15.13 2.71
C THR A 139 7.39 -15.57 2.73
N THR A 140 7.74 -16.66 2.05
CA THR A 140 9.13 -17.14 1.89
C THR A 140 9.54 -17.11 0.42
N GLY A 141 10.79 -16.77 0.12
CA GLY A 141 11.34 -16.78 -1.25
C GLY A 141 10.87 -15.63 -2.15
N GLY A 142 10.22 -14.61 -1.58
CA GLY A 142 9.70 -13.44 -2.27
C GLY A 142 8.65 -12.71 -1.44
N ARG A 143 7.97 -11.74 -2.05
CA ARG A 143 6.86 -11.00 -1.42
C ARG A 143 5.50 -11.41 -1.97
N ALA A 144 4.47 -11.29 -1.15
CA ALA A 144 3.07 -11.28 -1.61
C ALA A 144 2.50 -9.85 -1.55
N THR A 145 1.50 -9.57 -2.36
CA THR A 145 0.82 -8.27 -2.42
C THR A 145 -0.67 -8.43 -2.12
N LEU A 146 -1.17 -7.61 -1.21
CA LEU A 146 -2.58 -7.46 -0.92
C LEU A 146 -3.02 -6.04 -1.31
N ASN A 147 -4.03 -5.96 -2.16
CA ASN A 147 -4.68 -4.72 -2.56
C ASN A 147 -6.10 -4.68 -2.00
N VAL A 148 -6.49 -3.59 -1.33
CA VAL A 148 -7.84 -3.41 -0.79
C VAL A 148 -8.34 -2.02 -1.12
N PHE A 149 -9.37 -1.93 -1.97
CA PHE A 149 -9.85 -0.67 -2.52
C PHE A 149 -11.35 -0.48 -2.31
N ASN A 150 -11.76 0.75 -1.98
CA ASN A 150 -13.15 1.16 -1.79
C ASN A 150 -13.99 0.17 -0.95
N SER A 151 -13.38 -0.46 0.04
CA SER A 151 -13.99 -1.53 0.82
C SER A 151 -14.43 -1.05 2.20
N THR A 152 -15.42 -1.72 2.77
CA THR A 152 -15.87 -1.51 4.16
C THR A 152 -15.56 -2.77 4.95
N LEU A 153 -14.81 -2.64 6.03
CA LEU A 153 -14.48 -3.75 6.94
C LEU A 153 -15.03 -3.45 8.34
N GLY A 154 -15.79 -4.38 8.91
CA GLY A 154 -16.32 -4.28 10.27
C GLY A 154 -15.27 -4.54 11.36
N SER A 155 -14.07 -5.00 10.99
CA SER A 155 -12.94 -5.24 11.90
C SER A 155 -11.62 -4.90 11.20
N ASP A 156 -10.53 -5.53 11.63
CA ASP A 156 -9.15 -5.18 11.24
C ASP A 156 -8.82 -5.57 9.80
N LEU A 157 -7.91 -4.80 9.19
CA LEU A 157 -7.15 -5.19 8.00
C LEU A 157 -5.72 -5.54 8.45
N ASN A 158 -5.44 -6.84 8.58
CA ASN A 158 -4.17 -7.31 9.12
C ASN A 158 -3.29 -7.93 8.02
N ALA A 159 -2.27 -7.18 7.62
CA ALA A 159 -1.18 -7.57 6.73
C ALA A 159 0.19 -7.42 7.42
N SER A 160 0.26 -7.62 8.74
CA SER A 160 1.49 -7.42 9.55
C SER A 160 2.53 -8.53 9.41
N GLN A 161 2.28 -9.52 8.57
CA GLN A 161 3.19 -10.64 8.35
C GLN A 161 4.39 -10.19 7.50
N ALA A 162 5.55 -10.84 7.70
CA ALA A 162 6.76 -10.50 6.97
C ALA A 162 6.63 -10.80 5.47
N ASN A 163 7.31 -10.01 4.65
CA ASN A 163 7.35 -10.08 3.19
C ASN A 163 5.97 -9.88 2.54
N ILE A 164 5.13 -9.01 3.12
CA ILE A 164 3.84 -8.61 2.57
C ILE A 164 3.88 -7.13 2.17
N SER A 165 3.31 -6.79 1.02
CA SER A 165 3.04 -5.41 0.61
C SER A 165 1.53 -5.16 0.66
N LEU A 166 1.09 -4.15 1.41
CA LEU A 166 -0.30 -3.72 1.47
C LEU A 166 -0.49 -2.42 0.68
N TYR A 167 -1.42 -2.44 -0.27
CA TYR A 167 -1.91 -1.24 -0.93
C TYR A 167 -3.39 -1.06 -0.59
N ALA A 168 -3.69 -0.12 0.30
CA ALA A 168 -5.05 0.10 0.78
C ALA A 168 -5.50 1.53 0.45
N SER A 169 -6.63 1.67 -0.25
CA SER A 169 -7.16 2.99 -0.61
C SER A 169 -8.67 3.14 -0.51
N GLY A 170 -9.12 4.28 0.03
CA GLY A 170 -10.54 4.65 0.04
C GLY A 170 -11.41 3.74 0.92
N ASN A 171 -10.82 3.04 1.89
CA ASN A 171 -11.55 2.09 2.73
C ASN A 171 -12.17 2.76 3.94
N VAL A 172 -13.25 2.15 4.45
CA VAL A 172 -13.81 2.44 5.77
C VAL A 172 -13.63 1.21 6.63
N ILE A 173 -12.79 1.31 7.66
CA ILE A 173 -12.37 0.18 8.50
C ILE A 173 -12.74 0.52 9.93
N THR A 174 -13.64 -0.26 10.54
CA THR A 174 -14.05 -0.01 11.93
C THR A 174 -12.94 -0.36 12.92
N GLY A 175 -12.07 -1.30 12.53
CA GLY A 175 -10.88 -1.69 13.29
C GLY A 175 -9.59 -1.00 12.85
N ASN A 176 -8.49 -1.68 13.11
CA ASN A 176 -7.13 -1.23 12.87
C ASN A 176 -6.61 -1.71 11.51
N MET A 177 -5.65 -0.97 10.97
CA MET A 177 -4.88 -1.40 9.80
C MET A 177 -3.44 -1.71 10.22
N TYR A 178 -3.01 -2.95 9.99
CA TYR A 178 -1.65 -3.40 10.28
C TYR A 178 -0.92 -3.82 9.01
N PHE A 179 0.32 -3.39 8.85
CA PHE A 179 1.13 -3.73 7.68
C PHE A 179 2.63 -3.60 7.96
N THR A 180 3.47 -4.21 7.10
CA THR A 180 4.93 -4.09 7.18
C THR A 180 5.55 -3.27 6.05
N HIS A 181 4.90 -3.24 4.89
CA HIS A 181 5.34 -2.47 3.73
C HIS A 181 4.14 -2.08 2.86
N GLY A 182 4.25 -0.98 2.12
CA GLY A 182 3.31 -0.58 1.08
C GLY A 182 2.80 0.85 1.24
N ARG A 183 1.66 1.14 0.61
CA ARG A 183 1.09 2.49 0.52
C ARG A 183 -0.37 2.50 0.95
N ILE A 184 -0.66 3.36 1.92
CA ILE A 184 -1.97 3.48 2.55
C ILE A 184 -2.51 4.89 2.28
N THR A 185 -3.57 5.01 1.47
CA THR A 185 -4.12 6.31 1.07
C THR A 185 -5.61 6.48 1.32
N ALA A 186 -6.08 7.66 1.73
CA ALA A 186 -7.51 7.97 1.72
C ALA A 186 -8.41 7.03 2.56
N ASN A 187 -7.86 6.34 3.57
CA ASN A 187 -8.64 5.42 4.41
C ASN A 187 -9.21 6.15 5.62
N ASN A 188 -10.41 5.76 6.03
CA ASN A 188 -11.00 6.05 7.34
C ASN A 188 -10.86 4.79 8.19
N CYS A 189 -10.09 4.87 9.27
CA CYS A 189 -9.87 3.73 10.16
C CYS A 189 -9.76 4.13 11.63
N TYR A 190 -9.75 3.15 12.52
CA TYR A 190 -9.48 3.40 13.93
C TYR A 190 -8.01 3.80 14.10
N MET A 191 -7.07 2.90 13.82
CA MET A 191 -5.62 3.10 13.93
C MET A 191 -4.89 2.62 12.68
N ILE A 192 -3.76 3.26 12.34
CA ILE A 192 -2.79 2.78 11.34
C ILE A 192 -1.50 2.36 12.05
N ALA A 193 -1.13 1.09 11.97
CA ALA A 193 0.08 0.55 12.56
C ALA A 193 1.01 -0.02 11.48
N LEU A 194 2.11 0.70 11.26
CA LEU A 194 3.25 0.22 10.52
C LEU A 194 4.15 -0.58 11.47
N THR A 195 4.29 -1.87 11.20
CA THR A 195 5.02 -2.82 12.06
C THR A 195 6.23 -3.38 11.33
N SER A 196 7.27 -3.77 12.06
CA SER A 196 8.46 -4.36 11.44
C SER A 196 8.29 -5.83 11.08
N GLY A 197 7.11 -6.42 11.31
CA GLY A 197 6.85 -7.86 11.11
C GLY A 197 7.87 -8.75 11.80
N GLY A 198 7.84 -10.05 11.50
CA GLY A 198 9.03 -10.89 11.68
C GLY A 198 10.17 -10.42 10.75
N THR A 199 11.32 -11.09 10.79
CA THR A 199 12.46 -10.75 9.91
C THR A 199 12.07 -10.81 8.43
N GLU A 200 12.07 -9.66 7.76
CA GLU A 200 11.87 -9.55 6.32
C GLU A 200 13.11 -10.10 5.60
N SER A 201 12.90 -11.03 4.65
CA SER A 201 13.97 -11.69 3.89
C SER A 201 13.96 -11.35 2.40
N SER A 202 12.93 -10.67 1.93
CA SER A 202 12.76 -10.25 0.54
C SER A 202 12.31 -8.81 0.49
N LEU A 203 13.24 -7.88 0.75
CA LEU A 203 12.93 -6.45 0.86
C LEU A 203 12.29 -5.88 -0.42
N ALA A 204 11.30 -5.01 -0.25
CA ALA A 204 10.80 -4.19 -1.34
C ALA A 204 11.85 -3.15 -1.78
N THR A 205 11.68 -2.64 -3.00
CA THR A 205 12.57 -1.63 -3.59
C THR A 205 12.17 -0.20 -3.24
N ASP A 206 10.91 -0.01 -2.83
CA ASP A 206 10.33 1.24 -2.41
C ASP A 206 10.20 1.34 -0.88
N ASP A 207 9.89 2.56 -0.43
CA ASP A 207 9.68 2.89 0.98
C ASP A 207 8.17 2.96 1.30
N VAL A 208 7.84 3.10 2.58
CA VAL A 208 6.45 3.13 3.06
C VAL A 208 5.83 4.52 2.96
N GLU A 209 4.56 4.57 2.54
CA GLU A 209 3.81 5.82 2.40
C GLU A 209 2.43 5.74 3.07
N ILE A 210 2.15 6.66 4.00
CA ILE A 210 0.85 6.81 4.69
C ILE A 210 0.33 8.21 4.36
N ILE A 211 -0.63 8.31 3.43
CA ILE A 211 -1.02 9.57 2.79
C ILE A 211 -2.50 9.85 2.95
N ALA A 212 -2.86 11.04 3.44
CA ALA A 212 -4.25 11.51 3.44
C ALA A 212 -5.24 10.53 4.09
N ASN A 213 -4.86 9.84 5.15
CA ASN A 213 -5.77 8.99 5.92
C ASN A 213 -6.40 9.76 7.08
N MET A 214 -7.57 9.30 7.49
CA MET A 214 -8.21 9.67 8.75
C MET A 214 -8.09 8.52 9.74
N SER A 215 -7.54 8.80 10.92
CA SER A 215 -7.45 7.82 12.02
C SER A 215 -8.08 8.39 13.29
N ASN A 216 -9.12 7.70 13.78
CA ASN A 216 -9.96 8.20 14.88
C ASN A 216 -9.56 7.66 16.28
N TYR A 217 -8.38 7.05 16.42
CA TYR A 217 -7.96 6.44 17.68
C TYR A 217 -7.33 7.47 18.62
N SER A 218 -7.83 7.56 19.86
CA SER A 218 -7.43 8.60 20.81
C SER A 218 -6.03 8.47 21.42
N ALA A 219 -5.30 7.40 21.10
CA ALA A 219 -3.91 7.17 21.54
C ALA A 219 -2.94 7.27 20.35
N ASN A 220 -2.12 6.26 20.10
CA ASN A 220 -1.21 6.17 18.95
C ASN A 220 -1.98 5.92 17.64
N ALA A 221 -2.70 6.95 17.16
CA ALA A 221 -3.50 6.93 15.93
C ALA A 221 -2.71 6.44 14.71
N ILE A 222 -1.47 6.91 14.60
CA ILE A 222 -0.48 6.36 13.68
C ILE A 222 0.70 5.85 14.51
N ASP A 223 0.95 4.55 14.45
CA ASP A 223 2.06 3.90 15.13
C ASP A 223 3.10 3.42 14.14
N LEU A 224 4.33 3.90 14.30
CA LEU A 224 5.44 3.69 13.38
C LEU A 224 6.54 2.89 14.06
N ASN A 225 6.61 1.61 13.73
CA ASN A 225 7.68 0.72 14.11
C ASN A 225 8.21 0.02 12.86
N GLN A 226 9.17 0.64 12.17
CA GLN A 226 9.72 0.08 10.93
C GLN A 226 11.24 0.11 10.92
N ARG A 227 11.87 -1.04 10.70
CA ARG A 227 13.35 -1.19 10.77
C ARG A 227 14.00 -1.46 9.42
N ASN A 228 13.23 -1.75 8.39
CA ASN A 228 13.72 -2.18 7.07
C ASN A 228 13.54 -1.09 5.99
N TYR A 229 12.50 -0.26 6.14
CA TYR A 229 12.13 0.79 5.19
C TYR A 229 12.16 2.16 5.85
N ASN A 230 12.37 3.20 5.05
CA ASN A 230 11.98 4.53 5.50
C ASN A 230 10.45 4.64 5.41
N PHE A 231 9.90 5.63 6.10
CA PHE A 231 8.47 5.97 5.97
C PHE A 231 8.25 7.45 5.70
N LYS A 232 7.13 7.73 5.02
CA LYS A 232 6.56 9.06 4.86
C LYS A 232 5.13 9.06 5.37
N VAL A 233 4.85 9.95 6.32
CA VAL A 233 3.50 10.20 6.86
C VAL A 233 3.08 11.59 6.41
N LEU A 234 2.21 11.64 5.41
CA LEU A 234 1.89 12.85 4.66
C LEU A 234 0.40 13.15 4.71
N ASN A 235 0.03 14.40 4.97
CA ASN A 235 -1.33 14.89 4.73
C ASN A 235 -2.44 14.17 5.51
N ASN A 236 -2.13 13.42 6.58
CA ASN A 236 -3.13 12.70 7.36
C ASN A 236 -3.88 13.65 8.31
N PHE A 237 -5.11 13.29 8.65
CA PHE A 237 -5.94 14.01 9.61
C PHE A 237 -6.26 13.11 10.80
N ILE A 238 -5.74 13.47 11.97
CA ILE A 238 -5.90 12.75 13.23
C ILE A 238 -6.76 13.65 14.14
N PRO A 239 -8.09 13.45 14.20
CA PRO A 239 -8.98 14.27 15.02
C PRO A 239 -8.77 14.10 16.52
N TYR A 240 -8.28 12.92 16.93
CA TYR A 240 -7.91 12.54 18.29
C TYR A 240 -6.67 11.64 18.23
N GLY A 241 -5.77 11.75 19.21
CA GLY A 241 -4.56 10.92 19.29
C GLY A 241 -3.28 11.60 18.81
N TYR A 242 -2.23 10.81 18.66
CA TYR A 242 -0.87 11.23 18.32
C TYR A 242 -0.20 10.29 17.33
N VAL A 243 0.90 10.75 16.72
CA VAL A 243 1.82 9.94 15.93
C VAL A 243 2.92 9.42 16.85
N SER A 244 3.06 8.10 16.93
CA SER A 244 4.07 7.39 17.70
C SER A 244 5.16 6.86 16.79
N VAL A 245 6.42 7.03 17.16
CA VAL A 245 7.57 6.43 16.48
C VAL A 245 8.40 5.64 17.47
N SER A 246 8.40 4.32 17.30
CA SER A 246 9.12 3.37 18.15
C SER A 246 10.20 2.58 17.41
N GLY A 247 10.21 2.62 16.08
CA GLY A 247 11.24 1.98 15.24
C GLY A 247 11.48 2.73 13.94
N VAL A 248 12.76 2.85 13.57
CA VAL A 248 13.22 3.41 12.29
C VAL A 248 14.31 2.52 11.70
N LYS A 249 14.44 2.54 10.37
CA LYS A 249 15.57 1.91 9.67
C LYS A 249 16.89 2.55 10.13
N ASN A 250 17.88 1.71 10.43
CA ASN A 250 19.20 2.20 10.86
C ASN A 250 19.85 3.07 9.77
N GLY A 251 20.23 4.31 10.10
CA GLY A 251 20.70 5.32 9.15
C GLY A 251 19.63 5.84 8.17
N GLY A 252 18.36 5.45 8.37
CA GLY A 252 17.25 5.83 7.50
C GLY A 252 16.82 7.29 7.68
N SER A 253 16.10 7.80 6.68
CA SER A 253 15.58 9.17 6.64
C SER A 253 14.07 9.13 6.48
N ASN A 254 13.35 9.57 7.52
CA ASN A 254 11.89 9.47 7.60
C ASN A 254 11.25 10.84 7.63
N GLU A 255 9.99 10.91 7.21
CA GLU A 255 9.26 12.17 7.06
C GLU A 255 7.86 12.11 7.67
N ILE A 256 7.52 13.14 8.45
CA ILE A 256 6.18 13.42 8.95
C ILE A 256 5.86 14.87 8.53
N ARG A 257 5.07 15.02 7.46
CA ARG A 257 4.81 16.33 6.85
C ARG A 257 3.34 16.59 6.59
N ASN A 258 2.91 17.85 6.73
CA ASN A 258 1.57 18.30 6.35
C ASN A 258 0.44 17.54 7.07
N ASN A 259 0.67 16.98 8.25
CA ASN A 259 -0.39 16.30 8.99
C ASN A 259 -1.13 17.27 9.91
N VAL A 260 -2.39 16.96 10.20
CA VAL A 260 -3.14 17.57 11.29
C VAL A 260 -3.24 16.55 12.41
N VAL A 261 -2.63 16.86 13.55
CA VAL A 261 -2.72 16.09 14.79
C VAL A 261 -3.45 16.94 15.80
N ASN A 262 -4.73 16.66 15.99
CA ASN A 262 -5.60 17.37 16.90
C ASN A 262 -5.92 16.47 18.09
N ASN A 263 -5.79 16.99 19.31
CA ASN A 263 -6.27 16.28 20.50
C ASN A 263 -6.49 17.27 21.64
N SER A 264 -7.71 17.35 22.13
CA SER A 264 -8.05 18.19 23.28
C SER A 264 -7.91 17.47 24.63
N ASN A 265 -7.71 16.15 24.65
CA ASN A 265 -7.94 15.29 25.82
C ASN A 265 -6.75 14.40 26.23
N GLY A 266 -5.60 14.50 25.57
CA GLY A 266 -4.44 13.62 25.81
C GLY A 266 -3.39 14.19 26.76
N SER A 267 -2.72 13.32 27.53
CA SER A 267 -1.53 13.63 28.34
C SER A 267 -0.21 13.47 27.57
N THR A 268 -0.27 13.10 26.29
CA THR A 268 0.90 12.81 25.44
C THR A 268 1.15 13.95 24.43
N TYR A 269 2.32 13.93 23.82
CA TYR A 269 2.74 14.85 22.76
C TYR A 269 2.16 14.45 21.40
N PRO A 270 1.76 15.40 20.54
CA PRO A 270 1.23 15.10 19.21
C PRO A 270 2.17 14.27 18.34
N ILE A 271 3.48 14.52 18.42
CA ILE A 271 4.52 13.65 17.86
C ILE A 271 5.37 13.12 19.01
N TYR A 272 5.38 11.80 19.16
CA TYR A 272 6.10 11.09 20.22
C TYR A 272 7.12 10.11 19.61
N VAL A 273 8.41 10.35 19.86
CA VAL A 273 9.51 9.50 19.40
C VAL A 273 10.18 8.84 20.61
N SER A 274 10.21 7.52 20.62
CA SER A 274 10.85 6.70 21.65
C SER A 274 11.37 5.40 21.03
N LEU A 275 12.58 5.45 20.49
CA LEU A 275 13.20 4.32 19.79
C LEU A 275 13.85 3.28 20.72
N SER A 276 13.76 2.00 20.37
CA SER A 276 14.57 0.95 21.02
C SER A 276 16.03 0.98 20.55
N SER A 277 16.98 0.49 21.37
CA SER A 277 18.40 0.39 21.00
C SER A 277 18.60 -0.29 19.64
N GLY A 278 19.59 0.16 18.85
CA GLY A 278 19.86 -0.38 17.51
C GLY A 278 18.97 0.18 16.40
N ASN A 279 18.10 1.14 16.71
CA ASN A 279 17.29 1.89 15.75
C ASN A 279 17.81 3.33 15.72
N THR A 280 18.78 3.65 14.87
CA THR A 280 19.27 5.03 14.73
C THR A 280 18.82 5.63 13.41
N GLY A 281 18.42 6.90 13.37
CA GLY A 281 17.94 7.48 12.12
C GLY A 281 17.50 8.93 12.23
N PHE A 282 17.07 9.46 11.10
CA PHE A 282 16.64 10.84 10.95
C PHE A 282 15.12 10.90 10.80
N ILE A 283 14.48 11.88 11.44
CA ILE A 283 13.04 12.14 11.32
C ILE A 283 12.84 13.63 11.08
N SER A 284 12.26 13.95 9.93
CA SER A 284 11.85 15.30 9.56
C SER A 284 10.39 15.53 9.94
N VAL A 285 10.10 16.54 10.76
CA VAL A 285 8.75 16.94 11.17
C VAL A 285 8.46 18.35 10.63
N LEU A 286 7.75 18.44 9.49
CA LEU A 286 7.56 19.69 8.75
C LEU A 286 6.10 20.05 8.50
N ASN A 287 5.76 21.34 8.57
CA ASN A 287 4.47 21.85 8.11
C ASN A 287 3.24 21.14 8.74
N ASN A 288 3.37 20.59 9.95
CA ASN A 288 2.25 19.92 10.62
C ASN A 288 1.48 20.91 11.50
N ILE A 289 0.17 20.70 11.60
CA ILE A 289 -0.67 21.32 12.63
C ILE A 289 -0.71 20.39 13.83
N LEU A 290 -0.07 20.77 14.92
CA LEU A 290 0.08 19.98 16.14
C LEU A 290 -0.76 20.62 17.25
N ASN A 291 -2.07 20.41 17.18
CA ASN A 291 -3.06 21.11 17.99
C ASN A 291 -3.44 20.32 19.24
N TYR A 292 -2.65 20.51 20.30
CA TYR A 292 -2.89 19.94 21.64
C TYR A 292 -3.02 21.06 22.66
N SER A 293 -4.16 21.22 23.32
CA SER A 293 -4.36 22.28 24.33
C SER A 293 -3.67 21.98 25.66
N SER A 294 -3.41 20.70 25.97
CA SER A 294 -2.91 20.21 27.27
C SER A 294 -1.39 20.18 27.42
N SER A 295 -0.62 20.26 26.33
CA SER A 295 0.85 20.18 26.35
C SER A 295 1.45 21.32 25.55
N THR A 296 2.48 21.99 26.07
CA THR A 296 3.25 22.98 25.31
C THR A 296 4.24 22.32 24.36
N VAL A 297 4.76 21.14 24.73
CA VAL A 297 5.68 20.33 23.91
C VAL A 297 4.87 19.64 22.80
N LYS A 298 5.22 19.92 21.55
CA LYS A 298 4.52 19.39 20.37
C LYS A 298 5.25 18.24 19.71
N VAL A 299 6.58 18.28 19.76
CA VAL A 299 7.46 17.23 19.28
C VAL A 299 8.36 16.80 20.44
N TYR A 300 8.20 15.56 20.87
CA TYR A 300 8.99 14.97 21.93
C TYR A 300 9.82 13.82 21.38
N ASN A 301 11.12 13.87 21.64
CA ASN A 301 12.06 12.80 21.37
C ASN A 301 12.69 12.34 22.69
N GLY A 302 12.18 11.24 23.23
CA GLY A 302 12.70 10.62 24.46
C GLY A 302 14.02 9.88 24.25
N THR A 303 14.49 9.77 23.01
CA THR A 303 15.64 8.96 22.61
C THR A 303 16.58 9.76 21.71
N SER A 304 16.95 10.96 22.15
CA SER A 304 17.78 11.91 21.39
C SER A 304 19.17 11.41 21.01
N THR A 305 19.67 10.37 21.70
CA THR A 305 20.92 9.69 21.34
C THR A 305 20.77 8.68 20.21
N LEU A 306 19.53 8.27 19.88
CA LEU A 306 19.21 7.30 18.83
C LEU A 306 18.56 7.98 17.62
N ALA A 307 17.63 8.90 17.85
CA ALA A 307 16.91 9.62 16.80
C ALA A 307 17.40 11.06 16.68
N SER A 308 17.80 11.46 15.47
CA SER A 308 17.98 12.87 15.12
C SER A 308 16.67 13.42 14.54
N VAL A 309 15.91 14.12 15.38
CA VAL A 309 14.63 14.73 15.00
C VAL A 309 14.83 16.19 14.65
N TYR A 310 14.20 16.64 13.56
CA TYR A 310 14.23 18.02 13.07
C TYR A 310 12.81 18.54 12.94
N ALA A 311 12.49 19.67 13.58
CA ALA A 311 11.12 20.20 13.62
C ALA A 311 11.05 21.63 13.06
N PHE A 312 10.46 21.81 11.88
CA PHE A 312 10.42 23.11 11.20
C PHE A 312 9.03 23.46 10.67
N TYR A 313 8.67 24.74 10.72
CA TYR A 313 7.42 25.27 10.11
C TYR A 313 6.14 24.56 10.59
N ASN A 314 6.12 24.02 11.81
CA ASN A 314 4.93 23.43 12.40
C ASN A 314 4.10 24.52 13.11
N MET A 315 2.81 24.27 13.28
CA MET A 315 1.87 25.24 13.85
C MET A 315 1.03 24.64 14.98
N SER A 316 0.69 25.45 15.98
CA SER A 316 -0.28 25.10 17.02
C SER A 316 -1.09 26.32 17.44
N SER A 317 -2.35 26.12 17.85
CA SER A 317 -3.17 27.19 18.46
C SER A 317 -2.76 27.55 19.89
N SER A 318 -1.84 26.78 20.47
CA SER A 318 -1.27 26.98 21.80
C SER A 318 0.25 27.16 21.68
N SER A 319 0.93 27.45 22.78
CA SER A 319 2.40 27.59 22.77
C SER A 319 3.07 26.36 22.14
N PHE A 320 4.13 26.58 21.36
CA PHE A 320 4.88 25.53 20.69
C PHE A 320 6.28 25.40 21.28
N SER A 321 6.59 24.24 21.84
CA SER A 321 7.95 23.87 22.23
C SER A 321 8.30 22.45 21.78
N THR A 322 9.57 22.09 21.87
CA THR A 322 10.08 20.75 21.54
C THR A 322 10.98 20.23 22.64
N SER A 323 11.12 18.93 22.77
CA SER A 323 12.03 18.28 23.73
C SER A 323 12.85 17.19 23.04
N GLY A 324 14.17 17.16 23.27
CA GLY A 324 15.08 16.16 22.70
C GLY A 324 15.25 16.23 21.17
N VAL A 325 14.77 17.30 20.53
CA VAL A 325 14.89 17.55 19.09
C VAL A 325 16.26 18.15 18.79
N ALA A 326 16.91 17.71 17.71
CA ALA A 326 18.26 18.11 17.35
C ALA A 326 18.32 19.56 16.82
N SER A 327 17.32 19.97 16.04
CA SER A 327 17.17 21.36 15.60
C SER A 327 15.71 21.71 15.32
N GLN A 328 15.36 22.96 15.57
CA GLN A 328 14.05 23.51 15.28
C GLN A 328 14.15 24.98 14.86
N SER A 329 13.22 25.42 14.01
CA SER A 329 13.10 26.83 13.61
C SER A 329 11.72 27.08 12.99
N SER A 330 11.26 28.33 13.04
CA SER A 330 10.04 28.79 12.36
C SER A 330 8.76 28.02 12.74
N ASN A 331 8.73 27.37 13.90
CA ASN A 331 7.51 26.79 14.44
C ASN A 331 6.67 27.90 15.09
N VAL A 332 5.36 27.90 14.83
CA VAL A 332 4.42 28.93 15.29
C VAL A 332 3.54 28.37 16.40
N GLY A 333 3.61 28.98 17.58
CA GLY A 333 2.67 28.77 18.68
C GLY A 333 1.62 29.88 18.73
N SER A 334 0.52 29.62 19.43
CA SER A 334 -0.59 30.56 19.63
C SER A 334 -1.18 31.11 18.32
N ALA A 335 -1.14 30.31 17.26
CA ALA A 335 -1.66 30.69 15.96
C ALA A 335 -3.20 30.76 15.99
N ASN A 336 -3.77 31.74 15.28
CA ASN A 336 -5.22 31.79 15.06
C ASN A 336 -5.60 30.77 13.98
N ILE A 337 -5.95 29.56 14.42
CA ILE A 337 -6.41 28.46 13.56
C ILE A 337 -7.68 27.83 14.11
N THR A 338 -8.54 27.34 13.23
CA THR A 338 -9.75 26.58 13.56
C THR A 338 -9.70 25.21 12.90
N VAL A 339 -9.72 24.15 13.71
CA VAL A 339 -9.76 22.75 13.25
C VAL A 339 -11.19 22.25 13.29
N ASN A 340 -11.71 21.76 12.16
CA ASN A 340 -13.02 21.13 12.06
C ASN A 340 -12.85 19.61 11.88
N THR A 341 -13.19 18.84 12.91
CA THR A 341 -13.06 17.37 12.91
C THR A 341 -14.21 16.66 12.20
N SER A 342 -15.28 17.36 11.85
CA SER A 342 -16.40 16.79 11.07
C SER A 342 -16.14 16.86 9.56
N THR A 343 -15.50 17.93 9.09
CA THR A 343 -15.16 18.12 7.66
C THR A 343 -13.69 17.80 7.36
N TYR A 344 -12.88 17.52 8.38
CA TYR A 344 -11.44 17.27 8.28
C TYR A 344 -10.66 18.44 7.63
N THR A 345 -11.06 19.66 7.98
CA THR A 345 -10.47 20.90 7.43
C THR A 345 -9.83 21.74 8.53
N VAL A 346 -8.86 22.57 8.13
CA VAL A 346 -8.26 23.59 8.98
C VAL A 346 -8.26 24.94 8.26
N THR A 347 -8.58 26.00 8.99
CA THR A 347 -8.66 27.37 8.47
C THR A 347 -7.91 28.34 9.38
N GLY A 348 -7.52 29.50 8.85
CA GLY A 348 -6.83 30.56 9.58
C GLY A 348 -5.39 30.75 9.13
N ALA A 349 -4.48 30.93 10.08
CA ALA A 349 -3.07 31.26 9.83
C ALA A 349 -2.26 30.16 9.12
N ASN A 350 -2.85 28.99 8.86
CA ASN A 350 -2.17 27.86 8.21
C ASN A 350 -2.03 28.03 6.69
N GLN A 351 -2.82 28.91 6.08
CA GLN A 351 -2.83 29.12 4.63
C GLN A 351 -1.53 29.77 4.16
N ASN A 352 -0.90 29.21 3.12
CA ASN A 352 0.34 29.69 2.51
C ASN A 352 1.51 29.89 3.50
N ALA A 353 1.50 29.15 4.61
CA ALA A 353 2.41 29.36 5.73
C ALA A 353 3.52 28.29 5.87
N GLY A 354 3.51 27.26 5.02
CA GLY A 354 4.47 26.15 5.07
C GLY A 354 5.87 26.53 4.65
N TYR A 355 6.80 25.58 4.62
CA TYR A 355 8.21 25.84 4.30
C TYR A 355 8.41 26.69 3.01
N PRO A 356 9.13 27.83 3.05
CA PRO A 356 9.27 28.75 1.90
C PRO A 356 9.88 28.11 0.65
N GLU A 357 10.75 27.12 0.81
CA GLU A 357 11.32 26.43 -0.35
C GLU A 357 10.30 25.51 -1.05
N ASP A 358 9.12 25.28 -0.46
CA ASP A 358 7.97 24.60 -1.06
C ASP A 358 6.96 25.59 -1.69
N ASP A 359 7.46 26.73 -2.20
CA ASP A 359 6.66 27.63 -3.04
C ASP A 359 6.16 26.90 -4.29
N TYR A 360 4.89 27.14 -4.67
CA TYR A 360 4.18 26.47 -5.77
C TYR A 360 3.95 24.96 -5.57
N ALA A 361 4.09 24.45 -4.34
CA ALA A 361 3.85 23.03 -4.06
C ALA A 361 2.36 22.68 -3.90
N ASP A 362 1.50 23.67 -3.64
CA ASP A 362 0.05 23.47 -3.62
C ASP A 362 -0.51 23.32 -5.03
N ILE A 363 -1.68 22.69 -5.14
CA ILE A 363 -2.30 22.37 -6.44
C ILE A 363 -2.77 23.62 -7.20
N ASP A 364 -3.07 24.70 -6.47
CA ASP A 364 -3.41 26.02 -6.99
C ASP A 364 -2.17 26.90 -7.23
N LEU A 365 -0.97 26.30 -7.18
CA LEU A 365 0.32 26.94 -7.40
C LEU A 365 0.61 28.05 -6.39
N THR A 366 0.03 27.97 -5.19
CA THR A 366 0.45 28.84 -4.09
C THR A 366 1.52 28.16 -3.24
N ARG A 367 2.02 28.89 -2.24
CA ARG A 367 2.98 28.34 -1.28
C ARG A 367 2.29 27.29 -0.42
N ASN A 368 2.98 26.21 -0.12
CA ASN A 368 2.43 25.10 0.65
C ASN A 368 1.66 25.52 1.93
N ASP A 369 0.41 25.08 2.07
CA ASP A 369 -0.35 25.17 3.31
C ASP A 369 0.23 24.30 4.44
N ILE A 370 0.21 24.78 5.69
CA ILE A 370 0.48 23.92 6.86
C ILE A 370 -0.75 23.04 7.11
N GLY A 371 -0.53 21.74 7.33
CA GLY A 371 -1.60 20.76 7.58
C GLY A 371 -2.03 19.99 6.33
N ASN A 372 -3.16 19.29 6.43
CA ASN A 372 -3.53 18.20 5.51
C ASN A 372 -3.86 18.64 4.08
N PHE A 373 -4.06 19.93 3.84
CA PHE A 373 -4.30 20.46 2.50
C PHE A 373 -3.04 20.91 1.76
N GLY A 374 -1.87 20.91 2.40
CA GLY A 374 -0.63 21.36 1.77
C GLY A 374 0.03 20.35 0.83
N GLY A 375 0.62 20.83 -0.25
CA GLY A 375 1.54 20.13 -1.14
C GLY A 375 0.85 19.21 -2.14
N SER A 376 1.67 18.52 -2.94
CA SER A 376 1.22 17.60 -4.00
C SER A 376 0.32 16.45 -3.54
N HIS A 377 0.35 16.11 -2.25
CA HIS A 377 -0.50 15.09 -1.63
C HIS A 377 -1.68 15.68 -0.84
N SER A 378 -2.10 16.90 -1.20
CA SER A 378 -3.24 17.58 -0.59
C SER A 378 -4.45 16.67 -0.39
N TRP A 379 -5.10 16.79 0.76
CA TRP A 379 -6.32 16.08 1.12
C TRP A 379 -7.38 16.10 0.01
N ALA A 380 -7.49 17.23 -0.71
CA ALA A 380 -8.44 17.41 -1.81
C ALA A 380 -8.25 16.43 -2.98
N ASN A 381 -7.05 15.86 -3.16
CA ASN A 381 -6.78 14.87 -4.21
C ASN A 381 -7.39 13.49 -3.90
N TYR A 382 -7.66 13.23 -2.62
CA TYR A 382 -8.05 11.92 -2.11
C TYR A 382 -9.46 11.90 -1.51
N TRP A 383 -9.96 13.06 -1.07
CA TRP A 383 -11.24 13.20 -0.37
C TRP A 383 -12.23 14.15 -1.08
N PRO A 384 -13.56 13.92 -0.94
CA PRO A 384 -14.15 12.80 -0.22
C PRO A 384 -13.87 11.48 -0.93
N SER A 385 -13.57 10.43 -0.16
CA SER A 385 -13.37 9.08 -0.70
C SER A 385 -14.66 8.49 -1.28
N THR A 386 -15.76 9.26 -1.39
CA THR A 386 -17.04 8.91 -2.00
C THR A 386 -17.57 10.01 -2.94
N ALA A 387 -16.74 10.52 -3.85
CA ALA A 387 -17.11 11.58 -4.80
C ALA A 387 -18.10 11.16 -5.91
N GLY A 388 -19.33 10.79 -5.55
CA GLY A 388 -20.48 10.71 -6.46
C GLY A 388 -20.31 9.77 -7.65
N ASN A 389 -19.92 8.51 -7.43
CA ASN A 389 -19.79 7.48 -8.46
C ASN A 389 -18.82 7.84 -9.60
N LYS A 390 -17.69 8.48 -9.27
CA LYS A 390 -16.59 8.76 -10.20
C LYS A 390 -15.36 7.89 -9.87
N PRO A 391 -14.52 7.57 -10.87
CA PRO A 391 -13.20 7.01 -10.63
C PRO A 391 -12.41 7.89 -9.66
N GLN A 392 -11.65 7.26 -8.76
CA GLN A 392 -10.88 7.96 -7.74
C GLN A 392 -9.39 7.75 -7.93
N ILE A 393 -8.63 8.83 -7.74
CA ILE A 393 -7.17 8.79 -7.64
C ILE A 393 -6.84 8.06 -6.33
N ASN A 394 -6.10 6.96 -6.40
CA ASN A 394 -5.58 6.29 -5.21
C ASN A 394 -4.11 6.62 -4.95
N TYR A 395 -3.39 7.11 -5.96
CA TYR A 395 -2.03 7.61 -5.82
C TYR A 395 -1.70 8.59 -6.94
N LEU A 396 -1.00 9.66 -6.59
CA LEU A 396 -0.45 10.62 -7.53
C LEU A 396 0.94 10.97 -7.02
N ASN A 397 1.96 10.64 -7.81
CA ASN A 397 3.33 11.03 -7.59
C ASN A 397 3.69 12.05 -8.65
N THR A 398 3.81 13.30 -8.24
CA THR A 398 4.34 14.36 -9.08
C THR A 398 5.59 14.92 -8.45
N PRO A 399 6.58 15.35 -9.24
CA PRO A 399 7.73 16.06 -8.72
C PRO A 399 7.25 17.32 -7.99
N ARG A 400 7.67 17.49 -6.73
CA ARG A 400 7.32 18.67 -5.93
C ARG A 400 8.06 19.93 -6.38
N ARG A 401 9.17 19.79 -7.13
CA ARG A 401 10.02 20.88 -7.63
C ARG A 401 10.64 20.50 -8.97
N ILE A 402 10.91 21.51 -9.80
CA ILE A 402 11.66 21.40 -11.05
C ILE A 402 12.81 22.39 -10.96
N PHE A 403 14.04 21.90 -11.04
CA PHE A 403 15.23 22.75 -11.00
C PHE A 403 15.69 23.11 -12.42
N VAL A 404 16.36 24.26 -12.57
CA VAL A 404 17.06 24.60 -13.81
C VAL A 404 18.08 23.49 -14.10
N GLY A 405 17.96 22.85 -15.28
CA GLY A 405 18.76 21.67 -15.64
C GLY A 405 18.03 20.33 -15.46
N THR A 406 16.79 20.31 -14.96
CA THR A 406 15.94 19.11 -14.97
C THR A 406 15.58 18.76 -16.42
N SER A 407 16.14 17.67 -16.94
CA SER A 407 15.92 17.22 -18.33
C SER A 407 14.76 16.25 -18.48
N THR A 408 14.32 15.61 -17.40
CA THR A 408 13.18 14.68 -17.38
C THR A 408 12.28 14.93 -16.18
N MET A 409 10.97 14.91 -16.42
CA MET A 409 9.94 15.04 -15.40
C MET A 409 9.16 13.73 -15.34
N ASN A 410 9.19 13.03 -14.21
CA ASN A 410 8.46 11.79 -14.02
C ASN A 410 7.27 12.03 -13.11
N ALA A 411 6.07 11.96 -13.69
CA ALA A 411 4.82 11.91 -12.94
C ALA A 411 4.18 10.53 -13.13
N THR A 412 3.71 9.91 -12.05
CA THR A 412 2.94 8.67 -12.11
C THR A 412 1.64 8.83 -11.34
N GLY A 413 0.58 8.21 -11.85
CA GLY A 413 -0.73 8.22 -11.21
C GLY A 413 -1.32 6.83 -11.24
N ALA A 414 -2.13 6.52 -10.23
CA ALA A 414 -2.97 5.35 -10.21
C ALA A 414 -4.37 5.75 -9.73
N GLY A 415 -5.36 4.97 -10.16
CA GLY A 415 -6.74 5.14 -9.73
C GLY A 415 -7.47 3.81 -9.69
N HIS A 416 -8.65 3.82 -9.07
CA HIS A 416 -9.58 2.71 -9.13
C HIS A 416 -10.98 3.25 -9.43
N SER A 417 -11.77 2.44 -10.14
CA SER A 417 -13.20 2.71 -10.32
C SER A 417 -13.98 2.00 -9.24
N LYS A 418 -15.09 2.62 -8.85
CA LYS A 418 -16.03 2.10 -7.85
C LYS A 418 -17.09 1.22 -8.50
#